data_AF-J9EI54-F1
#
_entry.id   AF-J9EI54-F1
#
_cell.length_a   1.000
_cell.length_b   1.000
_cell.length_c   1.000
_cell.angle_alpha   90.00
_cell.angle_beta   90.00
_cell.angle_gamma   90.00
#
_symmetry.space_group_name_H-M   'P 1'
#
loop_
_entity.id
_entity.type
_entity.pdbx_description
1 polymer ?
#
loop_
_entity_poly.entity_id
_entity_poly.type
_entity_poly.pdbx_seq_one_letter_code
_entity_poly.pdbx_strand_id
1 'polypeptide(L)'
;MFFRALFGDGLHWAGCGIIALLNQHRRFEILDFSYHLLRVHRADGKDNIVHGIKLSQMVERIRRFQLLNNQIFVVLNNYLNSLGENGEELVEEQVREFAPPVHHSFSHNFVSND
;
A
#
# COMPACT_ATOMS: atom_id res chain seq x y z
N MET A 1 -5.35 -21.52 6.37
CA MET A 1 -5.95 -22.34 5.29
C MET A 1 -7.47 -22.19 5.23
N PHE A 2 -8.16 -22.01 6.36
CA PHE A 2 -9.63 -21.88 6.42
C PHE A 2 -10.24 -20.72 5.59
N PHE A 3 -9.68 -19.51 5.67
CA PHE A 3 -10.27 -18.33 4.98
C PHE A 3 -10.30 -18.44 3.45
N ARG A 4 -9.21 -18.89 2.82
CA ARG A 4 -9.19 -19.09 1.37
C ARG A 4 -10.15 -20.19 0.92
N ALA A 5 -10.32 -21.24 1.72
CA ALA A 5 -11.28 -22.30 1.40
C ALA A 5 -12.73 -21.81 1.47
N LEU A 6 -13.02 -20.81 2.32
CA LEU A 6 -14.36 -20.28 2.52
C LEU A 6 -14.75 -19.18 1.52
N PHE A 7 -13.81 -18.31 1.16
CA PHE A 7 -14.08 -17.11 0.35
C PHE A 7 -13.32 -17.07 -0.99
N GLY A 8 -12.44 -18.05 -1.24
CA GLY A 8 -11.55 -18.03 -2.39
C GLY A 8 -10.65 -16.80 -2.40
N ASP A 9 -10.37 -16.29 -3.60
CA ASP A 9 -9.55 -15.10 -3.82
C ASP A 9 -10.42 -13.81 -3.87
N GLY A 10 -11.76 -13.93 -3.88
CA GLY A 10 -12.69 -12.81 -3.99
C GLY A 10 -12.58 -11.80 -2.84
N LEU A 11 -12.28 -12.26 -1.63
CA LEU A 11 -12.01 -11.39 -0.48
C LEU A 11 -10.82 -10.46 -0.73
N HIS A 12 -9.76 -10.97 -1.36
CA HIS A 12 -8.58 -10.18 -1.71
C HIS A 12 -8.86 -9.20 -2.85
N TRP A 13 -9.64 -9.63 -3.86
CA TRP A 13 -10.10 -8.75 -4.93
C TRP A 13 -10.91 -7.56 -4.39
N ALA A 14 -11.82 -7.81 -3.45
CA ALA A 14 -12.61 -6.75 -2.82
C ALA A 14 -11.74 -5.78 -2.03
N GLY A 15 -10.87 -6.29 -1.15
CA GLY A 15 -9.98 -5.46 -0.33
C GLY A 15 -9.00 -4.64 -1.17
N CYS A 16 -8.34 -5.26 -2.15
CA CYS A 16 -7.41 -4.57 -3.05
C CYS A 16 -8.16 -3.58 -3.95
N GLY A 17 -9.40 -3.90 -4.37
CA GLY A 17 -10.26 -2.98 -5.12
C GLY A 17 -10.54 -1.69 -4.35
N ILE A 18 -10.93 -1.80 -3.08
CA ILE A 18 -11.15 -0.62 -2.22
C ILE A 18 -9.85 0.19 -2.06
N ILE A 19 -8.72 -0.47 -1.79
CA ILE A 19 -7.42 0.20 -1.63
C ILE A 19 -7.01 0.93 -2.92
N ALA A 20 -7.22 0.31 -4.09
CA ALA A 20 -6.88 0.88 -5.39
C ALA A 20 -7.77 2.10 -5.71
N LEU A 21 -9.09 1.99 -5.54
CA LEU A 21 -10.03 3.08 -5.81
C LEU A 21 -9.83 4.30 -4.89
N LEU A 22 -9.32 4.09 -3.68
CA LEU A 22 -8.95 5.18 -2.77
C LEU A 22 -7.54 5.74 -3.02
N ASN A 23 -6.83 5.25 -4.05
CA ASN A 23 -5.44 5.60 -4.35
C ASN A 23 -4.49 5.37 -3.15
N GLN A 24 -4.71 4.29 -2.39
CA GLN A 24 -3.94 3.99 -1.16
C GLN A 24 -2.92 2.86 -1.33
N HIS A 25 -2.76 2.31 -2.53
CA HIS A 25 -1.89 1.15 -2.78
C HIS A 25 -0.44 1.36 -2.29
N ARG A 26 0.20 2.49 -2.63
CA ARG A 26 1.59 2.79 -2.22
C ARG A 26 1.74 2.89 -0.69
N ARG A 27 0.76 3.49 -0.01
CA ARG A 27 0.77 3.60 1.46
C ARG A 27 0.57 2.25 2.12
N PHE A 28 -0.35 1.44 1.58
CA PHE A 28 -0.59 0.06 2.04
C PHE A 28 0.68 -0.79 1.94
N GLU A 29 1.41 -0.75 0.81
CA GLU A 29 2.64 -1.53 0.61
C GLU A 29 3.72 -1.22 1.67
N ILE A 30 3.83 0.05 2.07
CA ILE A 30 4.83 0.50 3.05
C ILE A 30 4.39 0.14 4.48
N LEU A 31 3.13 0.40 4.81
CA LEU A 31 2.59 0.42 6.18
C LEU A 31 1.90 -0.88 6.61
N ASP A 32 1.69 -1.85 5.73
CA ASP A 32 1.06 -3.12 6.10
C ASP A 32 1.88 -3.89 7.16
N PHE A 33 1.21 -4.27 8.26
CA PHE A 33 1.82 -4.94 9.39
C PHE A 33 2.41 -6.31 9.01
N SER A 34 1.71 -7.05 8.14
CA SER A 34 2.15 -8.38 7.73
C SER A 34 3.40 -8.28 6.86
N TYR A 35 3.43 -7.32 5.94
CA TYR A 35 4.60 -7.08 5.09
C TYR A 35 5.78 -6.60 5.92
N HIS A 36 5.56 -5.76 6.94
CA HIS A 36 6.60 -5.36 7.88
C HIS A 36 7.17 -6.58 8.64
N LEU A 37 6.32 -7.45 9.17
CA LEU A 37 6.76 -8.68 9.85
C LEU A 37 7.61 -9.57 8.92
N LEU A 38 7.18 -9.74 7.67
CA LEU A 38 7.94 -10.48 6.66
C LEU A 38 9.32 -9.85 6.39
N ARG A 39 9.41 -8.50 6.32
CA ARG A 39 10.69 -7.79 6.14
C ARG A 39 11.63 -8.01 7.32
N VAL A 40 11.13 -7.88 8.55
CA VAL A 40 11.92 -8.07 9.78
C VAL A 40 12.42 -9.51 9.89
N HIS A 41 11.55 -10.50 9.68
CA HIS A 41 11.93 -11.92 9.70
C HIS A 41 12.97 -12.26 8.63
N ARG A 42 12.91 -11.64 7.45
CA ARG A 42 13.95 -11.82 6.42
C ARG A 42 15.30 -11.24 6.83
N ALA A 43 15.31 -10.18 7.61
CA ALA A 43 16.53 -9.53 8.07
C ALA A 43 17.21 -10.30 9.20
N ASP A 44 16.44 -10.86 10.14
CA ASP A 44 16.99 -11.53 11.32
C ASP A 44 16.95 -13.07 11.29
N GLY A 45 16.12 -13.67 10.43
CA GLY A 45 15.98 -15.12 10.25
C GLY A 45 15.44 -15.86 11.48
N LYS A 46 14.90 -15.16 12.49
CA LYS A 46 14.50 -15.80 13.75
C LYS A 46 13.18 -16.55 13.57
N ASP A 47 13.18 -17.84 13.91
CA ASP A 47 11.96 -18.66 13.95
C ASP A 47 11.61 -19.02 15.40
N ASN A 48 10.42 -18.61 15.83
CA ASN A 48 9.90 -18.85 17.18
C ASN A 48 8.43 -19.24 17.11
N ILE A 49 7.91 -19.81 18.19
CA ILE A 49 6.48 -20.03 18.39
C ILE A 49 5.97 -18.94 19.33
N VAL A 50 5.12 -18.06 18.80
CA VAL A 50 4.52 -16.94 19.55
C VAL A 50 3.01 -17.15 19.59
N HIS A 51 2.43 -17.27 20.78
CA HIS A 51 1.00 -17.59 20.96
C HIS A 51 0.53 -18.83 20.19
N GLY A 52 1.37 -19.87 20.11
CA GLY A 52 1.09 -21.09 19.36
C GLY A 52 1.23 -20.96 17.84
N ILE A 53 1.64 -19.80 17.32
CA ILE A 53 1.88 -19.57 15.89
C ILE A 53 3.37 -19.72 15.61
N LYS A 54 3.74 -20.66 14.72
CA LYS A 54 5.10 -20.79 14.22
C LYS A 54 5.41 -19.67 13.22
N LEU A 55 6.41 -18.85 13.51
CA LEU A 55 6.70 -17.63 12.76
C LEU A 55 7.04 -17.92 11.29
N SER A 56 7.88 -18.94 11.01
CA SER A 56 8.22 -19.37 9.65
C SER A 56 7.00 -19.76 8.81
N GLN A 57 5.99 -20.39 9.40
CA GLN A 57 4.73 -20.71 8.69
C GLN A 57 3.87 -19.48 8.44
N MET A 58 3.88 -18.52 9.37
CA MET A 58 3.15 -17.26 9.22
C MET A 58 3.73 -16.44 8.08
N VAL A 59 5.05 -16.21 8.07
CA VAL A 59 5.72 -15.40 7.03
C VAL A 59 5.60 -16.03 5.64
N GLU A 60 5.63 -17.35 5.54
CA GLU A 60 5.39 -18.07 4.28
C GLU A 60 3.96 -17.81 3.75
N ARG A 61 2.97 -17.81 4.64
CA ARG A 61 1.58 -17.47 4.27
C ARG A 61 1.45 -16.01 3.86
N ILE A 62 2.06 -15.09 4.61
CA ILE A 62 2.10 -13.66 4.28
C ILE A 62 2.69 -13.47 2.88
N ARG A 63 3.80 -14.14 2.56
CA ARG A 63 4.44 -14.04 1.25
C ARG A 63 3.51 -14.45 0.10
N ARG A 64 2.73 -15.52 0.27
CA ARG A 64 1.77 -15.96 -0.75
C ARG A 64 0.67 -14.92 -0.99
N PHE A 65 0.11 -14.37 0.08
CA PHE A 65 -0.90 -13.31 -0.05
C PHE A 65 -0.31 -12.01 -0.59
N GLN A 66 0.94 -11.69 -0.26
CA GLN A 66 1.64 -10.55 -0.84
C GLN A 66 1.74 -10.67 -2.36
N LEU A 67 2.12 -11.85 -2.86
CA LEU A 67 2.20 -12.11 -4.31
C LEU A 67 0.83 -12.00 -4.98
N LEU A 68 -0.22 -12.56 -4.36
CA LEU A 68 -1.59 -12.46 -4.86
C LEU A 68 -2.07 -11.01 -4.91
N ASN A 69 -1.90 -10.25 -3.82
CA ASN A 69 -2.29 -8.84 -3.75
C ASN A 69 -1.57 -8.02 -4.83
N ASN A 70 -0.27 -8.24 -5.03
CA ASN A 70 0.50 -7.55 -6.07
C ASN A 70 -0.03 -7.85 -7.47
N GLN A 71 -0.39 -9.10 -7.76
CA GLN A 71 -1.02 -9.46 -9.04
C GLN A 71 -2.36 -8.74 -9.24
N ILE A 72 -3.20 -8.69 -8.19
CA ILE A 72 -4.48 -7.99 -8.22
C ILE A 72 -4.28 -6.50 -8.47
N PHE A 73 -3.36 -5.85 -7.74
CA PHE A 73 -3.07 -4.42 -7.94
C PHE A 73 -2.57 -4.11 -9.35
N VAL A 74 -1.71 -4.96 -9.93
CA VAL A 74 -1.27 -4.79 -11.33
C VAL A 74 -2.48 -4.81 -12.27
N VAL A 75 -3.38 -5.78 -12.12
CA VAL A 75 -4.58 -5.86 -12.97
C VAL A 75 -5.47 -4.63 -12.78
N LEU A 76 -5.78 -4.25 -11.54
CA LEU A 76 -6.64 -3.10 -11.25
C LEU A 76 -6.06 -1.79 -11.81
N ASN A 77 -4.78 -1.53 -11.59
CA ASN A 77 -4.13 -0.31 -12.06
C ASN A 77 -4.09 -0.24 -13.59
N ASN A 78 -3.90 -1.36 -14.28
CA ASN A 78 -3.93 -1.39 -15.76
C ASN A 78 -5.29 -0.92 -16.29
N TYR A 79 -6.40 -1.36 -15.69
CA TYR A 79 -7.74 -0.93 -16.11
C TYR A 79 -8.07 0.49 -15.68
N LEU A 80 -7.68 0.90 -14.46
CA LEU A 80 -7.94 2.25 -13.96
C LEU A 80 -7.18 3.32 -14.76
N ASN A 81 -5.92 3.04 -15.13
CA ASN A 81 -5.14 3.96 -15.96
C ASN A 81 -5.68 4.05 -17.39
N SER A 82 -6.12 2.93 -17.97
CA SER A 82 -6.76 2.92 -19.29
C SER A 82 -8.08 3.70 -19.32
N LEU A 83 -8.83 3.74 -18.21
CA LEU A 83 -10.06 4.53 -18.12
C LEU A 83 -9.80 6.04 -18.17
N GLY A 84 -8.66 6.49 -17.64
CA GLY A 84 -8.27 7.91 -17.62
C GLY A 84 -7.82 8.47 -18.97
N GLU A 85 -7.39 7.63 -19.92
CA GLU A 85 -6.94 8.06 -21.25
C GLU A 85 -8.10 8.33 -22.23
N ASN A 86 -9.33 7.93 -21.90
CA ASN A 86 -10.44 7.82 -22.85
C ASN A 86 -11.39 9.04 -22.93
N GLY A 87 -11.05 10.21 -22.39
CA GLY A 87 -11.73 11.46 -22.79
C GLY A 87 -12.14 12.48 -21.73
N GLU A 88 -11.56 12.45 -20.53
CA GLU A 88 -11.61 13.60 -19.63
C GLU A 88 -10.20 14.18 -19.57
N GLU A 89 -10.07 15.50 -19.76
CA GLU A 89 -8.82 16.24 -19.58
C GLU A 89 -8.10 15.68 -18.35
N LEU A 90 -6.92 15.08 -18.54
CA LEU A 90 -6.08 14.63 -17.44
C LEU A 90 -5.85 15.84 -16.55
N VAL A 91 -6.64 15.96 -15.48
CA VAL A 91 -6.33 16.88 -14.38
C VAL A 91 -4.97 16.40 -13.92
N GLU A 92 -3.91 17.12 -14.32
CA GLU A 92 -2.57 16.87 -13.84
C GLU A 92 -2.68 16.71 -12.33
N GLU A 93 -2.24 15.55 -11.83
CA GLU A 93 -2.35 15.23 -10.41
C GLU A 93 -1.61 16.35 -9.67
N GLN A 94 -2.36 17.28 -9.07
CA GLN A 94 -1.79 18.49 -8.51
C GLN A 94 -0.94 18.07 -7.31
N VAL A 95 0.35 17.87 -7.56
CA VAL A 95 1.27 17.36 -6.56
C VAL A 95 1.35 18.40 -5.46
N ARG A 96 1.05 17.97 -4.24
CA ARG A 96 1.19 18.84 -3.08
C ARG A 96 2.66 19.22 -2.90
N GLU A 97 2.96 20.49 -3.08
CA GLU A 97 4.28 21.04 -2.79
C GLU A 97 4.45 21.30 -1.29
N PHE A 98 5.69 21.18 -0.82
CA PHE A 98 6.09 21.53 0.54
C PHE A 98 7.14 22.61 0.46
N ALA A 99 6.86 23.76 1.08
CA ALA A 99 7.80 24.89 1.10
C ALA A 99 9.09 24.53 1.84
N PRO A 100 10.27 25.00 1.37
CA PRO A 100 11.53 24.82 2.08
C PRO A 100 11.52 25.61 3.41
N PRO A 101 12.40 25.27 4.37
CA PRO A 101 12.56 26.04 5.60
C PRO A 101 12.88 27.51 5.29
N VAL A 102 12.06 28.43 5.80
CA VAL A 102 12.26 29.88 5.62
C VAL A 102 13.05 30.42 6.81
N HIS A 103 14.14 31.14 6.52
CA HIS A 103 14.93 31.78 7.56
C HIS A 103 14.10 32.87 8.29
N HIS A 104 14.21 32.95 9.62
CA HIS A 104 13.39 33.82 10.47
C HIS A 104 13.39 35.31 10.07
N SER A 105 14.45 35.80 9.44
CA SER A 105 14.50 37.18 8.94
C SER A 105 13.54 37.46 7.78
N PHE A 106 13.12 36.42 7.05
CA PHE A 106 12.21 36.51 5.91
C PHE A 106 10.82 35.94 6.22
N SER A 107 10.61 35.33 7.40
CA SER A 107 9.34 34.70 7.76
C SER A 107 8.19 35.69 7.92
N HIS A 108 8.47 36.94 8.29
CA HIS A 108 7.44 38.00 8.39
C HIS A 108 6.89 38.47 7.04
N ASN A 109 7.60 38.25 5.93
CA ASN A 109 7.17 38.70 4.60
C ASN A 109 6.29 37.68 3.85
N PHE A 110 6.26 36.42 4.29
CA PHE A 110 5.50 35.33 3.63
C PHE A 110 4.08 35.13 4.20
N VAL A 111 3.73 35.75 5.32
CA VAL A 111 2.41 35.59 5.98
C VAL A 111 1.38 36.62 5.49
N SER A 112 1.68 37.40 4.45
CA SER A 112 0.77 38.42 3.91
C SER A 112 0.37 38.09 2.48
N ASN A 113 -0.61 37.19 2.33
CA ASN A 113 -1.59 37.16 1.22
C ASN A 113 -2.48 35.92 1.41
N ASP A 114 -3.39 36.01 2.37
CA ASP A 114 -4.70 35.36 2.29
C ASP A 114 -5.72 36.42 1.83
#